data_AF-A0A6I2ICI7-F1
#
_entry.id   AF-A0A6I2ICI7-F1
#
_cell.length_a   1.000
_cell.length_b   1.000
_cell.length_c   1.000
_cell.angle_alpha   90.00
_cell.angle_beta   90.00
_cell.angle_gamma   90.00
#
_symmetry.space_group_name_H-M   'P 1'
#
loop_
_entity.id
_entity.type
_entity.pdbx_description
1 polymer ?
#
loop_
_entity_poly.entity_id
_entity_poly.type
_entity_poly.pdbx_seq_one_letter_code
_entity_poly.pdbx_strand_id
1 'polypeptide(L)'
;MSTITDEVLSLFREEIPGYLDRDWKEIPLELNSDLFDCPRDDLEDAIRKYKERFSINLDNLDWSLYFPWEYTPRFQRWFKLKRDDVESSRLPLTVRMFAESAEAGKWLYG
;
A
#
# COMPACT_ATOMS: atom_id res chain seq x y z
N MET A 1 3.40 17.87 11.55
CA MET A 1 2.75 17.02 10.54
C MET A 1 1.62 17.84 9.93
N SER A 2 1.38 17.75 8.63
CA SER A 2 0.21 18.39 8.03
C SER A 2 -1.06 17.66 8.51
N THR A 3 -2.18 18.38 8.61
CA THR A 3 -3.47 17.78 8.98
C THR A 3 -3.86 16.66 8.03
N ILE A 4 -3.49 16.77 6.75
CA ILE A 4 -3.75 15.76 5.72
C ILE A 4 -2.96 14.48 5.98
N THR A 5 -1.68 14.59 6.36
CA THR A 5 -0.85 13.41 6.67
C THR A 5 -1.45 12.60 7.83
N ASP A 6 -1.86 13.29 8.90
CA ASP A 6 -2.47 12.64 10.07
C ASP A 6 -3.84 12.02 9.72
N GLU A 7 -4.62 12.69 8.87
CA GLU A 7 -5.92 12.19 8.40
C GLU A 7 -5.78 10.94 7.52
N VAL A 8 -4.83 10.93 6.59
CA VAL A 8 -4.52 9.74 5.77
C VAL A 8 -4.05 8.58 6.65
N LEU A 9 -3.15 8.84 7.61
CA LEU A 9 -2.67 7.80 8.51
C LEU A 9 -3.80 7.23 9.39
N SER A 10 -4.70 8.07 9.89
CA SER A 10 -5.88 7.62 10.65
C SER A 10 -6.78 6.74 9.80
N LEU A 11 -7.07 7.16 8.57
CA LEU A 11 -7.91 6.39 7.65
C LEU A 11 -7.33 5.00 7.38
N PHE A 12 -6.02 4.91 7.11
CA PHE A 12 -5.40 3.61 6.87
C PHE A 12 -5.38 2.73 8.12
N ARG A 13 -5.24 3.29 9.32
CA ARG A 13 -5.32 2.54 10.59
C ARG A 13 -6.74 2.06 10.93
N GLU A 14 -7.76 2.74 10.43
CA GLU A 14 -9.16 2.31 10.61
C GLU A 14 -9.48 1.04 9.79
N GLU A 15 -8.86 0.89 8.63
CA GLU A 15 -9.10 -0.24 7.73
C GLU A 15 -8.09 -1.36 7.87
N ILE A 16 -6.82 -1.03 8.11
CA ILE A 16 -5.73 -2.00 8.18
C ILE A 16 -5.39 -2.22 9.66
N PRO A 17 -5.78 -3.36 10.25
CA PRO A 17 -5.46 -3.65 11.64
C PRO A 17 -3.94 -3.69 11.84
N GLY A 18 -3.45 -3.19 12.97
CA GLY A 18 -2.03 -3.25 13.30
C GLY A 18 -1.55 -4.71 13.39
N TYR A 19 -0.28 -4.94 13.04
CA TYR A 19 0.31 -6.28 13.17
C TYR A 19 0.61 -6.58 14.63
N LEU A 20 0.54 -7.84 15.01
CA LEU A 20 1.02 -8.28 16.32
C LEU A 20 2.52 -8.54 16.25
N ASP A 21 3.27 -7.97 17.19
CA ASP A 21 4.66 -8.32 17.39
C ASP A 21 4.82 -9.71 18.05
N ARG A 22 6.07 -10.11 18.32
CA ARG A 22 6.37 -11.39 18.96
C ARG A 22 5.77 -11.52 20.37
N ASP A 23 5.44 -10.40 21.00
CA ASP A 23 4.87 -10.28 22.34
C ASP A 23 3.35 -10.08 22.30
N TRP A 24 2.70 -10.32 21.14
CA TRP A 24 1.26 -10.13 20.92
C TRP A 24 0.78 -8.69 21.15
N LYS A 25 1.68 -7.72 21.00
CA LYS A 25 1.34 -6.31 21.07
C LYS A 25 1.09 -5.78 19.67
N GLU A 26 0.00 -5.03 19.52
CA GLU A 26 -0.30 -4.35 18.27
C GLU A 26 0.75 -3.27 17.99
N ILE A 27 1.44 -3.41 16.86
CA ILE A 27 2.25 -2.39 16.25
C ILE A 27 1.33 -1.60 15.32
N PRO A 28 1.04 -0.33 15.64
CA PRO A 28 0.20 0.48 14.78
C PRO A 28 0.92 0.76 13.46
N LEU A 29 0.14 0.87 12.39
CA LEU A 29 0.66 1.26 11.09
C LEU A 29 1.35 2.62 11.16
N GLU A 30 2.53 2.78 10.59
CA GLU A 30 3.28 4.04 10.51
C GLU A 30 3.31 4.56 9.08
N LEU A 31 3.72 5.82 8.89
CA LEU A 31 3.78 6.45 7.57
C LEU A 31 4.68 5.69 6.59
N ASN A 32 5.79 5.13 7.08
CA ASN A 32 6.75 4.39 6.28
C ASN A 32 6.57 2.87 6.36
N SER A 33 5.50 2.39 7.01
CA SER A 33 5.17 0.98 7.01
C SER A 33 4.86 0.54 5.58
N ASP A 34 5.45 -0.58 5.20
CA ASP A 34 5.21 -1.21 3.91
C ASP A 34 3.88 -1.96 3.95
N LEU A 35 2.99 -1.61 3.02
CA LEU A 35 1.64 -2.16 2.93
C LEU A 35 1.59 -3.50 2.17
N PHE A 36 2.74 -4.02 1.73
CA PHE A 36 2.83 -5.24 0.96
C PHE A 36 2.23 -6.47 1.67
N ASP A 37 2.45 -6.59 2.97
CA ASP A 37 1.98 -7.73 3.77
C ASP A 37 0.56 -7.53 4.33
N CYS A 38 -0.13 -6.44 3.96
CA CYS A 38 -1.47 -6.17 4.47
C CYS A 38 -2.48 -7.12 3.83
N PRO A 39 -3.52 -7.55 4.58
CA PRO A 39 -4.62 -8.27 3.96
C PRO A 39 -5.16 -7.49 2.76
N ARG A 40 -5.32 -8.18 1.63
CA ARG A 40 -5.65 -7.54 0.36
C ARG A 40 -6.99 -6.79 0.42
N ASP A 41 -7.98 -7.39 1.07
CA ASP A 41 -9.32 -6.80 1.22
C ASP A 41 -9.25 -5.51 2.04
N ASP A 42 -8.50 -5.49 3.14
CA ASP A 42 -8.30 -4.31 4.00
C ASP A 42 -7.58 -3.18 3.25
N LEU A 43 -6.55 -3.52 2.46
CA LEU A 43 -5.84 -2.55 1.62
C LEU A 43 -6.76 -1.96 0.53
N GLU A 44 -7.59 -2.79 -0.10
CA GLU A 44 -8.56 -2.33 -1.11
C GLU A 44 -9.61 -1.39 -0.50
N ASP A 45 -10.11 -1.70 0.70
CA ASP A 45 -11.05 -0.82 1.42
C ASP A 45 -10.39 0.50 1.85
N ALA A 46 -9.16 0.46 2.36
CA ALA A 46 -8.37 1.65 2.68
C ALA A 46 -8.20 2.55 1.46
N ILE A 47 -7.81 1.99 0.32
CA ILE A 47 -7.60 2.73 -0.93
C ILE A 47 -8.92 3.30 -1.46
N ARG A 48 -10.01 2.54 -1.41
CA ARG A 48 -11.34 3.00 -1.83
C ARG A 48 -11.78 4.21 -1.00
N LYS A 49 -11.72 4.11 0.34
CA LYS A 49 -12.07 5.21 1.25
C LYS A 49 -11.15 6.42 1.06
N TYR A 50 -9.86 6.19 0.81
CA TYR A 50 -8.90 7.26 0.47
C TYR A 50 -9.32 8.01 -0.79
N LYS A 51 -9.64 7.30 -1.89
CA LYS A 51 -10.09 7.93 -3.14
C LYS A 51 -11.35 8.75 -2.95
N GLU A 52 -12.32 8.23 -2.22
CA GLU A 52 -13.58 8.91 -1.90
C GLU A 52 -13.35 10.17 -1.05
N ARG A 53 -12.55 10.07 0.01
CA ARG A 53 -12.33 11.17 0.97
C ARG A 53 -11.51 12.32 0.41
N PHE A 54 -10.46 12.01 -0.35
CA PHE A 54 -9.55 13.02 -0.90
C PHE A 54 -9.88 13.39 -2.36
N SER A 55 -10.89 12.75 -2.97
CA SER A 55 -11.27 12.95 -4.37
C SER A 55 -10.09 12.77 -5.34
N ILE A 56 -9.21 11.82 -5.04
CA ILE A 56 -8.01 11.53 -5.82
C ILE A 56 -8.22 10.32 -6.70
N ASN A 57 -7.71 10.41 -7.93
CA ASN A 57 -7.64 9.27 -8.81
C ASN A 57 -6.25 8.63 -8.80
N LEU A 58 -6.23 7.30 -8.82
CA LEU A 58 -5.03 6.46 -8.81
C LEU A 58 -4.82 5.79 -10.17
N ASP A 59 -5.32 6.36 -11.26
CA ASP A 59 -5.25 5.76 -12.60
C ASP A 59 -3.81 5.52 -13.07
N ASN A 60 -2.85 6.32 -12.60
CA ASN A 60 -1.43 6.18 -12.90
C ASN A 60 -0.70 5.26 -11.92
N LEU A 61 -1.41 4.57 -11.02
CA LEU A 61 -0.80 3.64 -10.07
C LEU A 61 -0.39 2.37 -10.82
N ASP A 62 0.91 2.22 -11.07
CA ASP A 62 1.46 0.98 -11.58
C ASP A 62 1.64 -0.03 -10.44
N TRP A 63 0.62 -0.87 -10.26
CA TRP A 63 0.63 -1.95 -9.29
C TRP A 63 1.75 -2.96 -9.49
N SER A 64 2.32 -3.09 -10.69
CA SER A 64 3.42 -4.01 -10.94
C SER A 64 4.72 -3.60 -10.23
N LEU A 65 4.86 -2.32 -9.87
CA LEU A 65 5.99 -1.83 -9.07
C LEU A 65 5.95 -2.32 -7.62
N TYR A 66 4.74 -2.45 -7.07
CA TYR A 66 4.52 -2.76 -5.66
C TYR A 66 4.21 -4.25 -5.43
N PHE A 67 3.48 -4.86 -6.36
CA PHE A 67 3.07 -6.27 -6.32
C PHE A 67 3.51 -7.01 -7.60
N PRO A 68 4.82 -7.06 -7.90
CA PRO A 68 5.31 -7.58 -9.18
C PRO A 68 4.92 -9.05 -9.41
N TRP A 69 4.89 -9.86 -8.35
CA TRP A 69 4.43 -11.24 -8.45
C TRP A 69 2.98 -11.33 -8.87
N GLU A 70 2.08 -10.53 -8.29
CA GLU A 70 0.64 -10.52 -8.61
C GLU A 70 0.34 -10.09 -10.04
N TYR A 71 1.21 -9.28 -10.64
CA TYR A 71 1.08 -8.78 -12.00
C TYR A 71 1.92 -9.59 -13.01
N THR A 72 2.72 -10.55 -12.55
CA THR A 72 3.44 -11.48 -13.42
C THR A 72 2.46 -12.48 -14.07
N PRO A 73 2.49 -12.69 -15.40
CA PRO A 73 1.68 -13.71 -16.07
C PRO A 73 1.80 -15.12 -15.45
N ARG A 74 0.67 -15.81 -15.27
CA ARG A 74 0.62 -17.15 -14.62
C ARG A 74 1.56 -18.18 -15.25
N PHE A 75 1.74 -18.14 -16.57
CA PHE A 75 2.65 -19.04 -17.27
C PHE A 75 4.13 -18.80 -16.92
N GLN A 76 4.54 -17.55 -16.64
CA GLN A 76 5.92 -17.26 -16.22
C GLN A 76 6.15 -17.67 -14.77
N ARG A 77 5.15 -17.48 -13.90
CA ARG A 77 5.20 -17.93 -12.49
C ARG A 77 5.41 -19.43 -12.38
N TRP A 78 4.81 -20.22 -13.29
CA TRP A 78 4.84 -21.68 -13.17
C TRP A 78 6.13 -22.32 -13.68
N PHE A 79 6.84 -21.69 -14.63
CA PHE A 79 7.96 -22.33 -15.33
C PHE A 79 9.30 -21.59 -15.29
N LYS A 80 9.33 -20.30 -14.90
CA LYS A 80 10.52 -19.46 -15.14
C LYS A 80 10.95 -18.56 -13.98
N LEU A 81 10.10 -18.34 -12.98
CA LEU A 81 10.35 -17.33 -11.94
C LEU A 81 10.16 -17.92 -10.54
N LYS A 82 11.06 -17.55 -9.63
CA LYS A 82 10.85 -17.73 -8.20
C LYS A 82 10.18 -16.48 -7.65
N ARG A 83 9.21 -16.66 -6.77
CA ARG A 83 8.45 -15.57 -6.15
C ARG A 83 9.37 -14.60 -5.42
N ASP A 84 10.27 -15.12 -4.58
CA ASP A 84 11.20 -14.32 -3.80
C ASP A 84 12.11 -13.43 -4.68
N ASP A 85 12.58 -13.95 -5.82
CA ASP A 85 13.42 -13.19 -6.75
C ASP A 85 12.64 -12.02 -7.38
N VAL A 86 11.38 -12.24 -7.74
CA VAL A 86 10.49 -11.22 -8.34
C VAL A 86 10.08 -10.17 -7.31
N GLU A 87 9.78 -10.59 -6.08
CA GLU A 87 9.37 -9.68 -5.00
C GLU A 87 10.57 -8.90 -4.45
N SER A 88 11.81 -9.38 -4.61
CA SER A 88 13.02 -8.66 -4.18
C SER A 88 13.24 -7.32 -4.90
N SER A 89 12.71 -7.15 -6.10
CA SER A 89 12.80 -5.91 -6.88
C SER A 89 11.64 -4.94 -6.66
N ARG A 90 10.69 -5.28 -5.78
CA ARG A 90 9.50 -4.44 -5.56
C ARG A 90 9.86 -3.14 -4.85
N LEU A 91 9.09 -2.09 -5.12
CA LEU A 91 9.10 -0.88 -4.32
C LEU A 91 8.15 -1.04 -3.13
N PRO A 92 8.48 -0.47 -1.96
CA PRO A 92 7.56 -0.44 -0.83
C PRO A 92 6.40 0.51 -1.16
N LEU A 93 5.17 0.06 -0.90
CA LEU A 93 3.98 0.92 -0.96
C LEU A 93 3.71 1.42 0.46
N THR A 94 3.75 2.72 0.69
CA THR A 94 3.66 3.27 2.07
C THR A 94 2.56 4.31 2.21
N VAL A 95 2.04 4.47 3.43
CA VAL A 95 1.00 5.48 3.76
C VAL A 95 1.49 6.90 3.46
N ARG A 96 2.80 7.15 3.59
CA ARG A 96 3.43 8.42 3.22
C ARG A 96 3.18 8.78 1.76
N MET A 97 3.22 7.81 0.85
CA MET A 97 2.97 8.04 -0.57
C MET A 97 1.53 8.50 -0.82
N PHE A 98 0.58 7.95 -0.06
CA PHE A 98 -0.81 8.40 -0.07
C PHE A 98 -0.98 9.79 0.53
N ALA A 99 -0.25 10.12 1.60
CA ALA A 99 -0.27 11.46 2.21
C ALA A 99 0.29 12.53 1.26
N GLU A 100 1.45 12.30 0.66
CA GLU A 100 2.04 13.24 -0.30
C GLU A 100 1.16 13.40 -1.55
N SER A 101 0.53 12.31 -2.01
CA SER A 101 -0.44 12.36 -3.11
C SER A 101 -1.72 13.11 -2.71
N ALA A 102 -2.17 12.98 -1.46
CA ALA A 102 -3.31 13.71 -0.91
C ALA A 102 -3.09 15.22 -0.92
N GLU A 103 -1.91 15.65 -0.47
CA GLU A 103 -1.52 17.06 -0.51
C GLU A 103 -1.41 17.60 -1.94
N ALA A 104 -0.94 16.78 -2.88
CA ALA A 104 -0.81 17.17 -4.28
C ALA A 104 -2.12 17.10 -5.08
N GLY A 105 -3.16 16.47 -4.54
CA GLY A 105 -4.43 16.23 -5.24
C GLY A 105 -4.34 15.25 -6.41
N LYS A 106 -3.26 14.48 -6.52
CA LYS A 106 -3.03 13.46 -7.55
C LYS A 106 -2.02 12.43 -7.09
N TRP A 107 -2.10 11.22 -7.63
CA TRP A 107 -1.07 10.21 -7.41
C TRP A 107 0.30 10.66 -7.95
N LEU A 108 1.34 10.60 -7.11
CA LEU A 108 2.69 11.06 -7.45
C LEU A 108 3.67 9.95 -7.84
N TYR A 109 3.30 8.67 -7.65
CA TYR A 109 4.25 7.54 -7.68
C TYR A 109 3.83 6.46 -8.68
N GLY A 110 3.87 6.81 -9.96
CA GLY A 110 3.63 5.89 -11.08
C GLY A 110 4.90 5.43 -11.75
#